data_AF-A0A2M7EN94-F1
#
_entry.id   AF-A0A2M7EN94-F1
#
_cell.length_a   1.000
_cell.length_b   1.000
_cell.length_c   1.000
_cell.angle_alpha   90.00
_cell.angle_beta   90.00
_cell.angle_gamma   90.00
#
_symmetry.space_group_name_H-M   'P 1'
#
loop_
_entity.id
_entity.type
_entity.pdbx_description
1 polymer ?
#
loop_
_entity_poly.entity_id
_entity_poly.type
_entity_poly.pdbx_seq_one_letter_code
_entity_poly.pdbx_strand_id
1 'polypeptide(L)'
;MSGAEFVPLSLTPMLIGILAAIACALPGNFLLLRRQALIGDAISHVVLPGIVLAFLVTGTITTWPMMIGAGGAALISVLLIEAIRRLGRIEPGAAMGVVFTTMFAGGVLLLERTDTSSVHLDVEHALMGNLESLIWLDARGWQSLLDPVALAGLPSELTRMALTCLAVAIFIGLFWRPLKISTFDEGFAQVVGMRTNLIGLSLVAVSAMAAVAAFDAVGSIIVIAMFICPPAAARLVTNRLVAQVGWSVVFATLSAGLGYVLAGYGPLWLGGQDSVSAAGMIATV
;
A
#
# COMPACT_ATOMS: atom_id res chain seq x y z
N MET A 1 -16.48 -16.15 -18.46
CA MET A 1 -15.21 -16.92 -18.34
C MET A 1 -15.53 -18.31 -17.85
N SER A 2 -14.89 -19.34 -18.41
CA SER A 2 -14.98 -20.69 -17.84
C SER A 2 -14.21 -20.74 -16.51
N GLY A 3 -14.60 -21.61 -15.56
CA GLY A 3 -13.90 -21.72 -14.27
C GLY A 3 -12.42 -22.12 -14.38
N ALA A 4 -11.99 -22.62 -15.55
CA ALA A 4 -10.61 -22.97 -15.86
C ALA A 4 -9.74 -21.77 -16.29
N GLU A 5 -10.35 -20.72 -16.88
CA GLU A 5 -9.70 -19.47 -17.28
C GLU A 5 -9.62 -18.46 -16.13
N PHE A 6 -10.52 -18.57 -15.15
CA PHE A 6 -10.52 -17.70 -13.96
C PHE A 6 -9.26 -17.86 -13.09
N VAL A 7 -8.73 -19.08 -12.99
CA VAL A 7 -7.56 -19.39 -12.18
C VAL A 7 -6.28 -18.71 -12.71
N PRO A 8 -5.93 -18.79 -14.00
CA PRO A 8 -4.76 -18.09 -14.53
C PRO A 8 -4.94 -16.56 -14.59
N LEU A 9 -6.11 -16.08 -15.01
CA LEU A 9 -6.29 -14.66 -15.37
C LEU A 9 -6.68 -13.77 -14.19
N SER A 10 -7.45 -14.27 -13.23
CA SER A 10 -8.11 -13.41 -12.24
C SER A 10 -7.82 -13.76 -10.79
N LEU A 11 -7.47 -15.01 -10.48
CA LEU A 11 -7.21 -15.42 -9.10
C LEU A 11 -6.00 -14.68 -8.51
N THR A 12 -4.89 -14.63 -9.26
CA THR A 12 -3.64 -14.02 -8.77
C THR A 12 -3.77 -12.51 -8.57
N PRO A 13 -4.28 -11.72 -9.54
CA PRO A 13 -4.57 -10.31 -9.32
C PRO A 13 -5.52 -10.05 -8.14
N MET A 14 -6.59 -10.84 -8.03
CA MET A 14 -7.57 -10.69 -6.96
C MET A 14 -6.95 -10.98 -5.59
N LEU A 15 -6.12 -12.01 -5.46
CA LEU A 15 -5.41 -12.32 -4.22
C LEU A 15 -4.42 -11.21 -3.85
N ILE A 16 -3.66 -10.69 -4.81
CA ILE A 16 -2.73 -9.58 -4.56
C ILE A 16 -3.50 -8.35 -4.08
N GLY A 17 -4.62 -7.99 -4.74
CA GLY A 17 -5.47 -6.89 -4.33
C GLY A 17 -6.06 -7.06 -2.93
N ILE A 18 -6.52 -8.27 -2.58
CA ILE A 18 -7.02 -8.58 -1.23
C ILE A 18 -5.89 -8.48 -0.19
N LEU A 19 -4.73 -9.07 -0.45
CA LEU A 19 -3.59 -9.04 0.47
C LEU A 19 -3.09 -7.61 0.67
N ALA A 20 -3.02 -6.81 -0.39
CA ALA A 20 -2.72 -5.38 -0.34
C ALA A 20 -3.73 -4.61 0.51
N ALA A 21 -5.03 -4.81 0.26
CA ALA A 21 -6.09 -4.16 1.02
C ALA A 21 -6.02 -4.49 2.51
N ILE A 22 -5.76 -5.75 2.86
CA ILE A 22 -5.59 -6.19 4.26
C ILE A 22 -4.33 -5.57 4.87
N ALA A 23 -3.19 -5.62 4.16
CA ALA A 23 -1.92 -5.08 4.64
C ALA A 23 -1.97 -3.57 4.89
N CYS A 24 -2.74 -2.83 4.11
CA CYS A 24 -2.97 -1.39 4.30
C CYS A 24 -4.03 -1.09 5.38
N ALA A 25 -5.14 -1.83 5.42
CA ALA A 25 -6.23 -1.58 6.37
C ALA A 25 -5.82 -1.82 7.83
N LEU A 26 -4.98 -2.83 8.09
CA LEU A 26 -4.51 -3.18 9.43
C LEU A 26 -3.80 -2.00 10.14
N PRO A 27 -2.70 -1.43 9.62
CA PRO A 27 -2.06 -0.24 10.17
C PRO A 27 -2.94 1.01 10.00
N GLY A 28 -3.72 1.10 8.92
CA GLY A 28 -4.65 2.20 8.64
C GLY A 28 -5.63 2.47 9.79
N ASN A 29 -6.07 1.42 10.49
CA ASN A 29 -6.92 1.57 11.67
C ASN A 29 -6.29 2.40 12.80
N PHE A 30 -4.99 2.22 13.04
CA PHE A 30 -4.26 3.00 14.05
C PHE A 30 -3.91 4.40 13.55
N LEU A 31 -3.57 4.54 12.27
CA LEU A 31 -3.31 5.84 11.64
C LEU A 31 -4.55 6.74 11.70
N LEU A 32 -5.73 6.18 11.41
CA LEU A 32 -7.00 6.89 11.48
C LEU A 32 -7.31 7.37 12.91
N LEU A 33 -7.11 6.51 13.91
CA LEU A 33 -7.32 6.87 15.32
C LEU A 33 -6.37 7.97 15.78
N ARG A 34 -5.14 7.98 15.27
CA ARG A 34 -4.12 9.00 15.55
C ARG A 34 -4.27 10.28 14.73
N ARG A 35 -5.31 10.40 13.89
CA ARG A 35 -5.51 11.52 12.94
C ARG A 35 -4.34 11.70 11.96
N GLN A 36 -3.65 10.60 11.65
CA GLN A 36 -2.51 10.54 10.74
C GLN A 36 -2.90 9.92 9.38
N ALA A 37 -4.17 10.06 8.99
CA ALA A 37 -4.68 9.49 7.74
C ALA A 37 -3.95 10.02 6.49
N LEU A 38 -3.42 11.25 6.54
CA LEU A 38 -2.64 11.87 5.46
C LEU A 38 -1.26 11.23 5.23
N ILE A 39 -0.83 10.27 6.06
CA ILE A 39 0.44 9.55 5.83
C ILE A 39 0.41 8.78 4.51
N GLY A 40 -0.73 8.18 4.15
CA GLY A 40 -0.85 7.44 2.90
C GLY A 40 -0.55 8.33 1.68
N ASP A 41 -1.10 9.55 1.69
CA ASP A 41 -0.93 10.53 0.62
C ASP A 41 0.52 11.02 0.51
N ALA A 42 1.16 11.29 1.66
CA ALA A 42 2.56 11.70 1.71
C ALA A 42 3.51 10.64 1.11
N ILE A 43 3.22 9.36 1.26
CA ILE A 43 4.06 8.27 0.75
C ILE A 43 4.09 8.27 -0.78
N SER A 44 2.95 8.43 -1.44
CA SER A 44 2.83 8.40 -2.91
C SER A 44 3.73 9.43 -3.60
N HIS A 45 3.88 10.59 -2.98
CA HIS A 45 4.71 11.67 -3.52
C HIS A 45 6.19 11.60 -3.15
N VAL A 46 6.50 10.90 -2.06
CA VAL A 46 7.87 10.62 -1.62
C VAL A 46 8.51 9.51 -2.45
N VAL A 47 7.72 8.58 -2.98
CA VAL A 47 8.21 7.45 -3.76
C VAL A 47 8.79 7.90 -5.11
N LEU A 48 8.18 8.88 -5.77
CA LEU A 48 8.60 9.40 -7.08
C LEU A 48 10.09 9.82 -7.13
N PRO A 49 10.61 10.72 -6.27
CA PRO A 49 12.04 11.07 -6.27
C PRO A 49 12.95 9.87 -6.02
N GLY A 50 12.51 8.87 -5.24
CA GLY A 50 13.26 7.64 -5.00
C GLY A 50 13.41 6.78 -6.24
N ILE A 51 12.34 6.64 -7.02
CA ILE A 51 12.34 5.92 -8.29
C ILE A 51 13.28 6.62 -9.28
N VAL A 52 13.20 7.94 -9.37
CA VAL A 52 14.06 8.75 -10.26
C VAL A 52 15.53 8.58 -9.88
N LEU A 53 15.88 8.70 -8.60
CA LEU A 53 17.25 8.47 -8.13
C LEU A 53 17.76 7.06 -8.47
N ALA A 54 16.93 6.03 -8.26
CA ALA A 54 17.32 4.66 -8.61
C ALA A 54 17.54 4.46 -10.11
N PHE A 55 16.72 5.09 -10.95
CA PHE A 55 16.91 5.09 -12.40
C PHE A 55 18.23 5.76 -12.79
N LEU A 56 18.52 6.93 -12.23
CA LEU A 56 19.77 7.67 -12.51
C LEU A 56 21.03 6.90 -12.11
N VAL A 57 20.99 6.18 -10.98
CA VAL A 57 22.14 5.40 -10.50
C VAL A 57 22.34 4.10 -11.29
N THR A 58 21.25 3.44 -11.71
CA THR A 58 21.34 2.10 -12.30
C THR A 58 21.31 2.12 -13.83
N GLY A 59 20.78 3.20 -14.45
CA GLY A 59 20.65 3.32 -15.90
C GLY A 59 19.70 2.29 -16.55
N THR A 60 18.93 1.54 -15.76
CA THR A 60 18.01 0.50 -16.23
C THR A 60 16.65 0.62 -15.55
N ILE A 61 15.58 0.38 -16.30
CA ILE A 61 14.19 0.29 -15.81
C ILE A 61 13.87 -1.13 -15.33
N THR A 62 14.67 -1.65 -14.40
CA THR A 62 14.38 -2.96 -13.79
C THR A 62 13.64 -2.78 -12.47
N THR A 63 12.68 -3.67 -12.18
CA THR A 63 11.78 -3.60 -11.01
C THR A 63 12.55 -3.55 -9.69
N TRP A 64 13.65 -4.31 -9.58
CA TRP A 64 14.42 -4.44 -8.34
C TRP A 64 15.10 -3.13 -7.90
N PRO A 65 15.89 -2.44 -8.73
CA PRO A 65 16.47 -1.13 -8.40
C PRO A 65 15.43 -0.05 -8.09
N MET A 66 14.35 0.03 -8.88
CA MET A 66 13.30 1.03 -8.66
C MET A 66 12.61 0.84 -7.31
N MET A 67 12.36 -0.41 -6.90
CA MET A 67 11.78 -0.72 -5.60
C MET A 67 12.72 -0.39 -4.44
N ILE A 68 14.03 -0.62 -4.58
CA ILE A 68 15.03 -0.22 -3.57
C ILE A 68 15.08 1.31 -3.47
N GLY A 69 14.99 2.02 -4.60
CA GLY A 69 14.90 3.48 -4.63
C GLY A 69 13.65 4.02 -3.94
N ALA A 70 12.48 3.46 -4.30
CA ALA A 70 11.19 3.80 -3.70
C ALA A 70 11.18 3.53 -2.18
N GLY A 71 11.61 2.34 -1.77
CA GLY A 71 11.69 1.95 -0.35
C GLY A 71 12.71 2.77 0.43
N GLY A 72 13.87 3.05 -0.17
CA GLY A 72 14.90 3.91 0.41
C GLY A 72 14.40 5.34 0.62
N ALA A 73 13.76 5.93 -0.39
CA ALA A 73 13.14 7.24 -0.30
C ALA A 73 12.05 7.29 0.75
N ALA A 74 11.14 6.31 0.78
CA ALA A 74 10.11 6.20 1.81
C ALA A 74 10.70 6.15 3.22
N LEU A 75 11.75 5.35 3.43
CA LEU A 75 12.43 5.26 4.72
C LEU A 75 13.09 6.58 5.11
N ILE A 76 13.79 7.23 4.17
CA ILE A 76 14.42 8.55 4.38
C ILE A 76 13.37 9.58 4.78
N SER A 77 12.20 9.60 4.14
CA SER A 77 11.12 10.53 4.50
C SER A 77 10.57 10.26 5.87
N VAL A 78 10.34 9.00 6.26
CA VAL A 78 9.88 8.67 7.61
C VAL A 78 10.87 9.18 8.66
N LEU A 79 12.18 9.01 8.42
CA LEU A 79 13.23 9.53 9.29
C LEU A 79 13.24 11.07 9.31
N LEU A 80 13.07 11.71 8.16
CA LEU A 80 13.07 13.17 8.05
C LEU A 80 11.84 13.81 8.72
N ILE A 81 10.66 13.20 8.55
CA ILE A 81 9.42 13.60 9.23
C ILE A 81 9.62 13.50 10.74
N GLU A 82 10.19 12.41 11.23
CA GLU A 82 10.45 12.24 12.66
C GLU A 82 11.49 13.23 13.18
N ALA A 83 12.56 13.46 12.42
CA ALA A 83 13.60 14.43 12.78
C ALA A 83 13.03 15.84 12.89
N ILE A 84 12.25 16.28 11.91
CA ILE A 84 11.60 17.58 11.90
C ILE A 84 10.56 17.70 13.02
N ARG A 85 9.78 16.64 13.26
CA ARG A 85 8.82 16.61 14.38
C ARG A 85 9.52 16.78 15.72
N ARG A 86 10.66 16.10 15.93
CA ARG A 86 11.44 16.15 17.19
C ARG A 86 12.16 17.48 17.38
N LEU A 87 12.87 17.96 16.36
CA LEU A 87 13.64 19.22 16.44
C LEU A 87 12.71 20.43 16.47
N GLY A 88 11.72 20.45 15.58
CA GLY A 88 10.82 21.58 15.41
C GLY A 88 9.68 21.65 16.43
N ARG A 89 9.40 20.55 17.15
CA ARG A 89 8.24 20.42 18.06
C ARG A 89 6.91 20.83 17.39
N ILE A 90 6.82 20.60 16.08
CA ILE A 90 5.64 20.93 15.28
C ILE A 90 4.69 19.74 15.18
N GLU A 91 3.44 20.02 14.85
CA GLU A 91 2.41 19.01 14.65
C GLU A 91 2.81 18.01 13.55
N PRO A 92 2.52 16.71 13.68
CA PRO A 92 2.88 15.70 12.69
C PRO A 92 2.42 16.06 11.27
N GLY A 93 1.22 16.64 11.14
CA GLY A 93 0.68 17.11 9.86
C GLY A 93 1.59 18.10 9.14
N ALA A 94 2.10 19.09 9.87
CA ALA A 94 2.98 20.11 9.33
C ALA A 94 4.35 19.54 8.92
N ALA A 95 4.95 18.68 9.77
CA ALA A 95 6.22 18.02 9.44
C ALA A 95 6.11 17.17 8.17
N MET A 96 5.01 16.43 8.01
CA MET A 96 4.73 15.65 6.79
C MET A 96 4.62 16.54 5.56
N GLY A 97 3.86 17.64 5.63
CA GLY A 97 3.70 18.57 4.51
C GLY A 97 5.02 19.19 4.05
N VAL A 98 5.90 19.56 4.98
CA VAL A 98 7.23 20.10 4.65
C VAL A 98 8.11 19.06 3.94
N VAL A 99 8.19 17.84 4.47
CA VAL A 99 9.00 16.76 3.87
C VAL A 99 8.48 16.37 2.49
N PHE A 100 7.16 16.22 2.37
CA PHE A 100 6.51 15.91 1.10
C PHE A 100 6.83 16.96 0.03
N THR A 101 6.57 18.23 0.31
CA THR A 101 6.78 19.31 -0.67
C THR A 101 8.24 19.44 -1.08
N THR A 102 9.18 19.28 -0.14
CA THR A 102 10.62 19.30 -0.46
C THR A 102 11.08 18.10 -1.28
N MET A 103 10.65 16.88 -0.94
CA MET A 103 11.05 15.69 -1.72
C MET A 103 10.40 15.66 -3.09
N PHE A 104 9.13 16.05 -3.20
CA PHE A 104 8.44 16.12 -4.48
C PHE A 104 9.10 17.16 -5.40
N ALA A 105 9.36 18.38 -4.90
CA ALA A 105 10.08 19.40 -5.65
C ALA A 105 11.49 18.94 -6.04
N GLY A 106 12.20 18.24 -5.15
CA GLY A 106 13.50 17.65 -5.43
C GLY A 106 13.46 16.59 -6.54
N GLY A 107 12.44 15.72 -6.53
CA GLY A 107 12.23 14.72 -7.56
C GLY A 107 11.94 15.31 -8.94
N VAL A 108 11.04 16.31 -8.99
CA VAL A 108 10.72 17.03 -10.23
C VAL A 108 11.94 17.77 -10.77
N LEU A 109 12.71 18.44 -9.90
CA LEU A 109 13.94 19.12 -10.31
C LEU A 109 14.99 18.15 -10.89
N LEU A 110 15.14 16.96 -10.30
CA LEU A 110 16.04 15.92 -10.81
C LEU A 110 15.60 15.40 -12.18
N LEU A 111 14.30 15.21 -12.39
CA LEU A 111 13.74 14.83 -13.68
C LEU A 111 14.02 15.87 -14.76
N GLU A 112 13.72 17.14 -14.47
CA GLU A 112 13.89 18.25 -15.42
C GLU A 112 15.37 18.47 -15.79
N ARG A 113 16.29 18.29 -14.83
CA ARG A 113 17.74 18.48 -15.06
C ARG A 113 18.41 17.39 -15.86
N THR A 114 17.83 16.19 -15.94
CA THR A 114 18.51 15.03 -16.52
C THR A 114 18.06 14.70 -17.95
N ASP A 115 17.32 15.60 -18.61
CA ASP A 115 16.84 15.43 -20.00
C ASP A 115 16.22 14.04 -20.28
N THR A 116 15.59 13.46 -19.25
CA THR A 116 14.86 12.20 -19.32
C THR A 116 13.43 12.47 -19.82
N SER A 117 13.29 13.38 -20.78
CA SER A 117 12.03 13.69 -21.47
C SER A 117 11.67 12.61 -22.52
N SER A 118 12.60 11.69 -22.81
CA SER A 118 12.46 10.60 -23.79
C SER A 118 12.22 9.21 -23.16
N VAL A 119 12.42 9.06 -21.85
CA VAL A 119 11.99 7.86 -21.13
C VAL A 119 10.64 8.21 -20.55
N HIS A 120 9.58 7.72 -21.20
CA HIS A 120 8.29 7.57 -20.54
C HIS A 120 8.52 6.60 -19.38
N LEU A 121 9.04 7.10 -18.25
CA LEU A 121 8.72 6.49 -16.98
C LEU A 121 7.20 6.52 -17.00
N ASP A 122 6.58 5.35 -17.12
CA ASP A 122 5.14 5.21 -17.00
C ASP A 122 4.76 5.52 -15.55
N VAL A 123 4.92 6.79 -15.16
CA VAL A 123 4.49 7.36 -13.91
C VAL A 123 2.99 7.12 -13.79
N GLU A 124 2.27 7.14 -14.92
CA GLU A 124 0.84 6.79 -14.97
C GLU A 124 0.59 5.31 -14.63
N HIS A 125 1.38 4.35 -15.13
CA HIS A 125 1.26 2.94 -14.72
C HIS A 125 1.74 2.70 -13.28
N ALA A 126 2.76 3.43 -12.80
CA ALA A 126 3.21 3.36 -11.41
C ALA A 126 2.20 4.00 -10.43
N LEU A 127 1.48 5.04 -10.88
CA LEU A 127 0.45 5.71 -10.08
C LEU A 127 -0.87 4.93 -10.06
N MET A 128 -1.28 4.34 -11.20
CA MET A 128 -2.54 3.59 -11.33
C MET A 128 -2.40 2.11 -10.96
N GLY A 129 -1.18 1.57 -10.93
CA GLY A 129 -0.92 0.15 -10.73
C GLY A 129 -1.29 -0.70 -11.94
N ASN A 130 -0.75 -1.92 -12.02
CA ASN A 130 -1.05 -2.85 -13.11
C ASN A 130 -1.42 -4.25 -12.61
N LEU A 131 -2.45 -4.29 -11.77
CA LEU A 131 -3.10 -5.54 -11.31
C LEU A 131 -3.45 -6.47 -12.48
N GLU A 132 -3.80 -5.92 -13.64
CA GLU A 132 -4.24 -6.68 -14.83
C GLU A 132 -3.08 -7.40 -15.56
N SER A 133 -1.84 -6.97 -15.37
CA SER A 133 -0.64 -7.66 -15.91
C SER A 133 -0.11 -8.79 -15.03
N LEU A 134 -0.60 -8.92 -13.80
CA LEU A 134 -0.16 -9.91 -12.81
C LEU A 134 -0.84 -11.27 -13.03
N ILE A 135 -0.94 -11.68 -14.29
CA ILE A 135 -1.58 -12.91 -14.74
C ILE A 135 -0.65 -14.10 -14.47
N TRP A 136 -1.20 -15.18 -13.92
CA TRP A 136 -0.47 -16.44 -13.76
C TRP A 136 -0.64 -17.29 -15.02
N LEU A 137 0.18 -16.98 -16.03
CA LEU A 137 0.12 -17.62 -17.36
C LEU A 137 0.39 -19.14 -17.32
N ASP A 138 1.10 -19.63 -16.30
CA ASP A 138 1.42 -21.05 -16.11
C ASP A 138 0.30 -21.87 -15.44
N ALA A 139 -0.76 -21.24 -14.92
CA ALA A 139 -1.87 -21.97 -14.33
C ALA A 139 -2.82 -22.54 -15.39
N ARG A 140 -2.98 -23.86 -15.39
CA ARG A 140 -3.99 -24.58 -16.19
C ARG A 140 -5.07 -25.13 -15.26
N GLY A 141 -5.90 -24.23 -14.74
CA GLY A 141 -7.06 -24.55 -13.91
C GLY A 141 -6.77 -24.83 -12.43
N TRP A 142 -7.80 -25.28 -11.70
CA TRP A 142 -7.79 -25.45 -10.23
C TRP A 142 -6.79 -26.52 -9.74
N GLN A 143 -6.33 -27.41 -10.62
CA GLN A 143 -5.32 -28.43 -10.32
C GLN A 143 -3.91 -27.83 -10.19
N SER A 144 -3.63 -26.67 -10.80
CA SER A 144 -2.33 -25.99 -10.69
C SER A 144 -2.05 -25.43 -9.29
N LEU A 145 -3.05 -25.34 -8.40
CA LEU A 145 -2.87 -24.98 -6.99
C LEU A 145 -2.15 -26.07 -6.17
N LEU A 146 -2.12 -27.31 -6.68
CA LEU A 146 -1.47 -28.45 -6.03
C LEU A 146 -0.16 -28.87 -6.71
N ASP A 147 0.17 -28.26 -7.86
CA ASP A 147 1.39 -28.57 -8.62
C ASP A 147 2.57 -27.69 -8.17
N PRO A 148 3.66 -28.26 -7.62
CA PRO A 148 4.82 -27.51 -7.17
C PRO A 148 5.56 -26.79 -8.31
N VAL A 149 5.43 -27.27 -9.55
CA VAL A 149 6.03 -26.65 -10.75
C VAL A 149 5.23 -25.42 -11.20
N ALA A 150 3.89 -25.46 -11.10
CA ALA A 150 3.06 -24.30 -11.42
C ALA A 150 3.22 -23.20 -10.36
N LEU A 151 3.34 -23.58 -9.08
CA LEU A 151 3.61 -22.65 -7.97
C LEU A 151 4.94 -21.91 -8.13
N ALA A 152 5.94 -22.51 -8.81
CA ALA A 152 7.20 -21.84 -9.11
C ALA A 152 7.06 -20.71 -10.15
N GLY A 153 6.00 -20.74 -10.97
CA GLY A 153 5.64 -19.69 -11.92
C GLY A 153 4.79 -18.56 -11.33
N LEU A 154 4.57 -18.56 -10.00
CA LEU A 154 3.85 -17.46 -9.34
C LEU A 154 4.66 -16.16 -9.46
N PRO A 155 4.01 -15.02 -9.79
CA PRO A 155 4.70 -13.74 -9.85
C PRO A 155 5.29 -13.41 -8.48
N SER A 156 6.53 -12.89 -8.49
CA SER A 156 7.24 -12.51 -7.26
C SER A 156 6.43 -11.51 -6.42
N GLU A 157 5.60 -10.68 -7.05
CA GLU A 157 4.72 -9.72 -6.38
C GLU A 157 3.74 -10.38 -5.41
N LEU A 158 3.17 -11.55 -5.74
CA LEU A 158 2.27 -12.26 -4.81
C LEU A 158 3.02 -12.68 -3.55
N THR A 159 4.22 -13.26 -3.70
CA THR A 159 5.02 -13.69 -2.56
C THR A 159 5.47 -12.51 -1.71
N ARG A 160 5.86 -11.39 -2.34
CA ARG A 160 6.23 -10.14 -1.65
C ARG A 160 5.04 -9.59 -0.86
N MET A 161 3.89 -9.43 -1.50
CA MET A 161 2.69 -8.90 -0.85
C MET A 161 2.19 -9.82 0.26
N ALA A 162 2.27 -11.14 0.09
CA ALA A 162 1.95 -12.10 1.14
C ALA A 162 2.91 -12.00 2.33
N LEU A 163 4.21 -11.90 2.07
CA LEU A 163 5.24 -11.73 3.12
C LEU A 163 5.08 -10.40 3.86
N THR A 164 4.82 -9.30 3.15
CA THR A 164 4.62 -7.99 3.79
C THR A 164 3.31 -7.96 4.57
N CYS A 165 2.22 -8.50 4.03
CA CYS A 165 0.95 -8.66 4.75
C CYS A 165 1.14 -9.47 6.04
N LEU A 166 1.84 -10.60 5.95
CA LEU A 166 2.17 -11.44 7.11
C LEU A 166 3.04 -10.67 8.12
N ALA A 167 4.07 -9.96 7.66
CA ALA A 167 4.94 -9.16 8.53
C ALA A 167 4.17 -8.05 9.25
N VAL A 168 3.27 -7.35 8.55
CA VAL A 168 2.40 -6.31 9.12
C VAL A 168 1.43 -6.92 10.14
N ALA A 169 0.81 -8.06 9.83
CA ALA A 169 -0.09 -8.76 10.73
C ALA A 169 0.63 -9.25 11.99
N ILE A 170 1.82 -9.83 11.85
CA ILE A 170 2.67 -10.26 12.97
C ILE A 170 3.08 -9.06 13.82
N PHE A 171 3.51 -7.96 13.19
CA PHE A 171 3.87 -6.73 13.90
C PHE A 171 2.69 -6.21 14.73
N ILE A 172 1.50 -6.09 14.14
CA ILE A 172 0.32 -5.61 14.86
C ILE A 172 -0.12 -6.59 15.95
N GLY A 173 -0.01 -7.90 15.71
CA GLY A 173 -0.30 -8.93 16.71
C GLY A 173 0.64 -8.87 17.91
N LEU A 174 1.95 -8.78 17.66
CA LEU A 174 2.99 -8.73 18.70
C LEU A 174 2.94 -7.41 19.47
N PHE A 175 2.76 -6.29 18.77
CA PHE A 175 2.70 -4.95 19.34
C PHE A 175 1.27 -4.49 19.66
N TRP A 176 0.30 -5.41 19.77
CA TRP A 176 -1.12 -5.06 19.99
C TRP A 176 -1.34 -4.24 21.27
N ARG A 177 -0.78 -4.69 22.39
CA ARG A 177 -0.87 -3.98 23.68
C ARG A 177 -0.24 -2.58 23.61
N PRO A 178 1.03 -2.43 23.17
CA PRO A 178 1.65 -1.12 23.11
C PRO A 178 0.98 -0.16 22.13
N LEU A 179 0.56 -0.64 20.95
CA LEU A 179 -0.16 0.17 19.96
C LEU A 179 -1.51 0.64 20.51
N LYS A 180 -2.26 -0.21 21.18
CA LYS A 180 -3.55 0.15 21.78
C LYS A 180 -3.37 1.25 22.84
N ILE A 181 -2.49 1.05 23.81
CA ILE A 181 -2.31 2.01 24.91
C ILE A 181 -1.83 3.36 24.36
N SER A 182 -0.79 3.35 23.52
CA SER A 182 -0.24 4.57 22.92
C SER A 182 -1.22 5.31 22.00
N THR A 183 -2.24 4.64 21.46
CA THR A 183 -3.22 5.28 20.57
C THR A 183 -4.36 5.94 21.33
N PHE A 184 -4.76 5.39 22.48
CA PHE A 184 -5.85 5.94 23.28
C PHE A 184 -5.39 6.90 24.37
N ASP A 185 -4.21 6.67 24.95
CA ASP A 185 -3.64 7.53 25.99
C ASP A 185 -2.11 7.54 25.92
N GLU A 186 -1.56 8.58 25.28
CA GLU A 186 -0.11 8.76 25.18
C GLU A 186 0.52 9.13 26.53
N GLY A 187 -0.17 9.90 27.37
CA GLY A 187 0.33 10.32 28.68
C GLY A 187 0.49 9.14 29.63
N PHE A 188 -0.53 8.28 29.71
CA PHE A 188 -0.47 7.04 30.48
C PHE A 188 0.62 6.10 29.97
N ALA A 189 0.77 5.96 28.64
CA ALA A 189 1.83 5.15 28.06
C ALA A 189 3.24 5.63 28.49
N GLN A 190 3.47 6.94 28.52
CA GLN A 190 4.75 7.51 28.98
C GLN A 190 5.00 7.26 30.47
N VAL A 191 3.98 7.37 31.32
CA VAL A 191 4.09 7.10 32.78
C VAL A 191 4.40 5.63 33.07
N VAL A 192 3.84 4.70 32.27
CA VAL A 192 4.15 3.26 32.35
C VAL A 192 5.56 2.94 31.82
N GLY A 193 6.32 3.94 31.37
CA GLY A 193 7.69 3.79 30.88
C GLY A 193 7.79 3.35 29.42
N MET A 194 6.69 3.43 28.66
CA MET A 194 6.69 3.06 27.25
C MET A 194 7.27 4.19 26.40
N ARG A 195 8.15 3.83 25.46
CA ARG A 195 8.71 4.76 24.48
C ARG A 195 7.70 5.01 23.35
N THR A 196 6.68 5.84 23.61
CA THR A 196 5.58 6.15 22.65
C THR A 196 6.11 6.61 21.29
N ASN A 197 7.23 7.33 21.30
CA ASN A 197 7.86 7.80 20.08
C ASN A 197 8.36 6.63 19.19
N LEU A 198 8.99 5.60 19.76
CA LEU A 198 9.42 4.41 18.99
C LEU A 198 8.22 3.60 18.47
N ILE A 199 7.13 3.56 19.25
CA ILE A 199 5.89 2.88 18.82
C ILE A 199 5.24 3.63 17.66
N GLY A 200 5.19 4.96 17.72
CA GLY A 200 4.73 5.79 16.60
C GLY A 200 5.61 5.61 15.36
N LEU A 201 6.93 5.69 15.52
CA LEU A 201 7.89 5.52 14.41
C LEU A 201 7.76 4.15 13.76
N SER A 202 7.66 3.09 14.55
CA SER A 202 7.50 1.73 14.03
C SER A 202 6.16 1.53 13.31
N LEU A 203 5.07 2.12 13.81
CA LEU A 203 3.78 2.11 13.10
C LEU A 203 3.89 2.81 11.73
N VAL A 204 4.51 3.99 11.68
CA VAL A 204 4.70 4.72 10.42
C VAL A 204 5.63 3.95 9.47
N ALA A 205 6.72 3.37 9.97
CA ALA A 205 7.64 2.58 9.16
C ALA A 205 6.98 1.33 8.57
N VAL A 206 6.19 0.59 9.36
CA VAL A 206 5.45 -0.59 8.88
C VAL A 206 4.37 -0.19 7.86
N SER A 207 3.73 0.96 8.07
CA SER A 207 2.77 1.52 7.10
C SER A 207 3.45 1.90 5.79
N ALA A 208 4.62 2.54 5.84
CA ALA A 208 5.40 2.88 4.66
C ALA A 208 5.88 1.63 3.91
N MET A 209 6.32 0.59 4.63
CA MET A 209 6.69 -0.69 4.03
C MET A 209 5.49 -1.37 3.33
N ALA A 210 4.31 -1.36 3.98
CA ALA A 210 3.08 -1.88 3.38
C ALA A 210 2.68 -1.09 2.12
N ALA A 211 2.78 0.24 2.18
CA ALA A 211 2.48 1.12 1.06
C ALA A 211 3.40 0.89 -0.14
N VAL A 212 4.72 0.81 0.09
CA VAL A 212 5.70 0.57 -0.98
C VAL A 212 5.51 -0.82 -1.60
N ALA A 213 5.21 -1.84 -0.80
CA ALA A 213 4.95 -3.18 -1.32
C ALA A 213 3.65 -3.26 -2.14
N ALA A 214 2.62 -2.51 -1.74
CA ALA A 214 1.36 -2.45 -2.48
C ALA A 214 1.41 -1.51 -3.69
N PHE A 215 2.36 -0.56 -3.72
CA PHE A 215 2.49 0.47 -4.76
C PHE A 215 2.70 -0.14 -6.14
N ASP A 216 3.62 -1.11 -6.28
CA ASP A 216 3.94 -1.72 -7.58
C ASP A 216 2.74 -2.49 -8.18
N ALA A 217 2.00 -3.21 -7.32
CA ALA A 217 0.87 -4.00 -7.76
C ALA A 217 -0.40 -3.17 -8.01
N VAL A 218 -0.76 -2.32 -7.05
CA VAL A 218 -2.10 -1.71 -6.97
C VAL A 218 -2.09 -0.21 -7.29
N GLY A 219 -0.92 0.43 -7.27
CA GLY A 219 -0.79 1.86 -7.54
C GLY A 219 -0.98 2.73 -6.29
N SER A 220 -0.47 3.95 -6.38
CA SER A 220 -0.35 4.88 -5.25
C SER A 220 -1.70 5.39 -4.74
N ILE A 221 -2.63 5.67 -5.66
CA ILE A 221 -3.94 6.27 -5.33
C ILE A 221 -4.79 5.30 -4.52
N ILE A 222 -4.80 4.03 -4.92
CA ILE A 222 -5.63 3.00 -4.28
C ILE A 222 -5.03 2.56 -2.97
N VAL A 223 -3.70 2.54 -2.85
CA VAL A 223 -3.04 2.33 -1.56
C VAL A 223 -3.55 3.34 -0.52
N ILE A 224 -3.68 4.63 -0.88
CA ILE A 224 -4.25 5.66 0.00
C ILE A 224 -5.71 5.31 0.38
N ALA A 225 -6.53 4.95 -0.61
CA ALA A 225 -7.92 4.57 -0.37
C ALA A 225 -8.02 3.36 0.58
N MET A 226 -7.17 2.35 0.41
CA MET A 226 -7.12 1.14 1.24
C MET A 226 -6.65 1.41 2.68
N PHE A 227 -5.81 2.43 2.91
CA PHE A 227 -5.43 2.85 4.27
C PHE A 227 -6.56 3.55 5.03
N ILE A 228 -7.48 4.22 4.33
CA ILE A 228 -8.43 5.16 4.95
C ILE A 228 -9.87 4.62 4.91
N CYS A 229 -10.37 4.21 3.75
CA CYS A 229 -11.79 3.89 3.55
C CYS A 229 -12.26 2.68 4.37
N PRO A 230 -11.60 1.50 4.33
CA PRO A 230 -12.06 0.35 5.12
C PRO A 230 -12.02 0.59 6.64
N PRO A 231 -10.95 1.19 7.21
CA PRO A 231 -10.93 1.52 8.64
C PRO A 231 -11.95 2.61 9.03
N ALA A 232 -12.21 3.58 8.16
CA ALA A 232 -13.22 4.61 8.39
C ALA A 232 -14.63 3.99 8.38
N ALA A 233 -14.93 3.14 7.41
CA ALA A 233 -16.20 2.40 7.34
C ALA A 233 -16.40 1.51 8.58
N ALA A 234 -15.37 0.77 8.99
CA ALA A 234 -15.42 -0.07 10.20
C ALA A 234 -15.71 0.74 11.46
N ARG A 235 -15.21 1.98 11.55
CA ARG A 235 -15.45 2.87 12.70
C ARG A 235 -16.88 3.38 12.79
N LEU A 236 -17.60 3.47 11.67
CA LEU A 236 -19.03 3.79 11.66
C LEU A 236 -19.89 2.64 12.20
N VAL A 237 -19.42 1.40 12.03
CA VAL A 237 -20.12 0.19 12.49
C VAL A 237 -19.85 -0.11 13.97
N THR A 238 -18.63 0.16 14.46
CA THR A 238 -18.27 -0.19 15.83
C THR A 238 -17.30 0.77 16.50
N ASN A 239 -17.47 0.93 17.81
CA ASN A 239 -16.60 1.73 18.68
C ASN A 239 -15.53 0.89 19.42
N ARG A 240 -15.52 -0.44 19.25
CA ARG A 240 -14.55 -1.33 19.91
C ARG A 240 -13.38 -1.61 18.97
N LEU A 241 -12.14 -1.24 19.37
CA LEU A 241 -10.94 -1.40 18.53
C LEU A 241 -10.78 -2.80 17.92
N VAL A 242 -10.97 -3.87 18.71
CA VAL A 242 -10.83 -5.26 18.23
C VAL A 242 -11.84 -5.55 17.13
N ALA A 243 -13.10 -5.15 17.34
CA ALA A 243 -14.15 -5.31 16.35
C ALA A 243 -13.91 -4.41 15.13
N GLN A 244 -13.37 -3.21 15.33
CA GLN A 244 -13.04 -2.27 14.26
C GLN A 244 -11.98 -2.84 13.32
N VAL A 245 -10.92 -3.47 13.84
CA VAL A 245 -9.91 -4.16 13.03
C VAL A 245 -10.52 -5.35 12.28
N GLY A 246 -11.40 -6.12 12.93
CA GLY A 246 -12.10 -7.23 12.27
C GLY A 246 -12.96 -6.75 11.11
N TRP A 247 -13.80 -5.73 11.34
CA TRP A 247 -14.65 -5.14 10.30
C TRP A 247 -13.83 -4.46 9.20
N SER A 248 -12.70 -3.82 9.51
CA SER A 248 -11.87 -3.18 8.48
C SER A 248 -11.27 -4.20 7.52
N VAL A 249 -10.87 -5.38 8.03
CA VAL A 249 -10.39 -6.49 7.19
C VAL A 249 -11.52 -7.06 6.33
N VAL A 250 -12.72 -7.20 6.89
CA VAL A 250 -13.91 -7.64 6.12
C VAL A 250 -14.22 -6.66 5.00
N PHE A 251 -14.31 -5.36 5.29
CA PHE A 251 -14.56 -4.34 4.27
C PHE A 251 -13.43 -4.27 3.24
N ALA A 252 -12.17 -4.32 3.65
CA ALA A 252 -11.03 -4.33 2.73
C ALA A 252 -11.08 -5.53 1.76
N THR A 253 -11.40 -6.71 2.28
CA THR A 253 -11.52 -7.94 1.47
C THR A 253 -12.72 -7.88 0.53
N LEU A 254 -13.86 -7.36 1.01
CA LEU A 254 -15.06 -7.20 0.20
C LEU A 254 -14.87 -6.16 -0.90
N SER A 255 -14.34 -4.98 -0.60
CA SER A 255 -14.07 -3.94 -1.60
C SER A 255 -13.05 -4.41 -2.65
N ALA A 256 -11.98 -5.09 -2.24
CA ALA A 256 -10.99 -5.63 -3.18
C ALA A 256 -11.59 -6.73 -4.08
N GLY A 257 -12.32 -7.69 -3.49
CA GLY A 257 -12.92 -8.78 -4.24
C GLY A 257 -14.06 -8.33 -5.15
N LEU A 258 -15.04 -7.60 -4.60
CA LEU A 258 -16.17 -7.08 -5.36
C LEU A 258 -15.74 -6.04 -6.39
N GLY A 259 -14.82 -5.15 -6.04
CA GLY A 259 -14.26 -4.17 -6.98
C GLY A 259 -13.60 -4.83 -8.18
N TYR A 260 -12.79 -5.87 -7.95
CA TYR A 260 -12.17 -6.63 -9.04
C TYR A 260 -13.21 -7.35 -9.93
N VAL A 261 -14.20 -8.00 -9.32
CA VAL A 261 -15.27 -8.69 -10.06
C VAL A 261 -16.12 -7.70 -10.86
N LEU A 262 -16.49 -6.57 -10.26
CA LEU A 262 -17.28 -5.52 -10.92
C LEU A 262 -16.48 -4.81 -12.02
N ALA A 263 -15.16 -4.75 -11.93
CA ALA A 263 -14.33 -4.20 -12.99
C ALA A 263 -14.37 -5.01 -14.28
N GLY A 264 -14.35 -6.34 -14.15
CA GLY A 264 -14.45 -7.25 -15.29
C GLY A 264 -15.89 -7.39 -15.80
N TYR A 265 -16.85 -7.64 -14.91
CA TYR A 265 -18.22 -8.02 -15.30
C TYR A 265 -19.24 -6.88 -15.25
N GLY A 266 -18.97 -5.80 -14.51
CA GLY A 266 -19.87 -4.65 -14.38
C GLY A 266 -20.13 -3.93 -15.70
N PRO A 267 -19.10 -3.60 -16.51
CA PRO A 267 -19.30 -2.98 -17.82
C PRO A 267 -20.14 -3.85 -18.76
N LEU A 268 -19.92 -5.16 -18.75
CA LEU A 268 -20.70 -6.14 -19.53
C LEU A 268 -22.18 -6.13 -19.15
N TRP A 269 -22.52 -5.96 -17.87
CA TRP A 269 -23.91 -5.84 -17.41
C TRP A 269 -24.58 -4.52 -17.80
N LEU A 270 -23.78 -3.47 -17.96
CA LEU A 270 -24.25 -2.14 -18.40
C LEU A 270 -24.22 -1.97 -19.92
N GLY A 271 -23.84 -3.01 -20.68
CA GLY A 271 -23.79 -3.00 -22.14
C GLY A 271 -22.50 -2.43 -22.76
N GLY A 272 -21.47 -2.17 -21.94
CA GLY A 272 -20.13 -1.82 -22.38
C GLY A 272 -19.35 -3.06 -22.84
N GLN A 273 -18.50 -2.89 -23.86
CA GLN A 273 -17.65 -3.98 -24.38
C GLN A 273 -16.25 -4.02 -23.74
N ASP A 274 -15.84 -2.94 -23.09
CA ASP A 274 -14.52 -2.80 -22.48
C ASP A 274 -14.57 -3.02 -20.96
N SER A 275 -13.58 -3.74 -20.42
CA SER A 275 -13.34 -3.81 -18.98
C SER A 275 -12.79 -2.48 -18.47
N VAL A 276 -13.18 -2.10 -17.25
CA VAL A 276 -12.66 -0.90 -16.58
C VAL A 276 -11.52 -1.27 -15.65
N SER A 277 -10.66 -0.29 -15.33
CA SER A 277 -9.54 -0.48 -14.41
C SER A 277 -10.01 -1.10 -13.09
N ALA A 278 -9.51 -2.30 -12.78
CA ALA A 278 -9.77 -2.97 -11.50
C ALA A 278 -9.42 -2.08 -10.31
N ALA A 279 -8.32 -1.36 -10.44
CA ALA A 279 -7.80 -0.38 -9.53
C ALA A 279 -8.85 0.70 -9.18
N GLY A 280 -9.45 1.32 -10.20
CA GLY A 280 -10.48 2.35 -10.03
C GLY A 280 -11.78 1.80 -9.42
N MET A 281 -12.19 0.59 -9.78
CA MET A 281 -13.42 -0.02 -9.24
C MET A 281 -13.28 -0.47 -7.78
N ILE A 282 -12.09 -0.90 -7.35
CA ILE A 282 -11.84 -1.20 -5.93
C ILE A 282 -11.94 0.07 -5.08
N ALA A 283 -11.57 1.23 -5.61
CA ALA A 283 -11.68 2.49 -4.89
C ALA A 283 -13.14 3.00 -4.78
N THR A 284 -14.03 2.61 -5.69
CA THR A 284 -15.43 3.04 -5.69
C THR A 284 -16.36 2.18 -4.83
N VAL A 285 -15.99 0.92 -4.58
CA VAL A 285 -16.77 -0.06 -3.79
C VAL A 285 -16.47 0.01 -2.30
#